data_AF-A0A7X8UPW0-F1
#
_entry.id   AF-A0A7X8UPW0-F1
#
_cell.length_a   1.000
_cell.length_b   1.000
_cell.length_c   1.000
_cell.angle_alpha   90.00
_cell.angle_beta   90.00
_cell.angle_gamma   90.00
#
_symmetry.space_group_name_H-M   'P 1'
#
loop_
_entity.id
_entity.type
_entity.pdbx_description
1 polymer ?
#
loop_
_entity_poly.entity_id
_entity_poly.type
_entity_poly.pdbx_seq_one_letter_code
_entity_poly.pdbx_strand_id
1 'polypeptide(L)' 'MRSMEIRCVNPHCREILLVPEHLVGSVVKCAKCSQQFVVPFSAQKVWRLRIQPPPRRNAG' A
#
# COMPACT_ATOMS: atom_id res chain seq x y z
N MET A 1 13.12 -15.13 -7.77
CA MET A 1 11.81 -14.97 -7.08
C MET A 1 11.33 -13.55 -7.32
N ARG A 2 10.03 -13.35 -7.59
CA ARG A 2 9.46 -12.00 -7.74
C ARG A 2 9.07 -11.44 -6.38
N SER A 3 9.24 -10.13 -6.20
CA SER A 3 8.96 -9.40 -4.97
C SER A 3 8.29 -8.08 -5.30
N MET A 4 7.43 -7.62 -4.40
CA MET A 4 6.70 -6.36 -4.54
C MET A 4 6.98 -5.42 -3.37
N GLU A 5 6.88 -4.13 -3.64
CA GLU A 5 7.04 -3.08 -2.65
C GLU A 5 5.71 -2.80 -1.96
N ILE A 6 5.69 -2.90 -0.64
CA ILE A 6 4.51 -2.60 0.17
C ILE A 6 4.90 -1.58 1.23
N ARG A 7 4.07 -0.55 1.37
CA ARG A 7 4.22 0.39 2.48
C ARG A 7 3.67 -0.24 3.76
N CYS A 8 4.46 -0.22 4.83
CA CYS A 8 3.97 -0.64 6.15
C CYS A 8 2.70 0.15 6.54
N VAL A 9 1.69 -0.57 7.02
CA VAL A 9 0.40 0.00 7.44
C VAL A 9 0.49 0.90 8.67
N ASN A 10 1.57 0.77 9.46
CA ASN A 10 1.79 1.61 10.62
C ASN A 10 2.14 3.06 10.17
N PRO A 11 1.31 4.06 10.51
CA PRO A 11 1.50 5.44 10.07
C PRO A 11 2.76 6.10 10.64
N HIS A 12 3.32 5.58 11.73
CA HIS A 12 4.59 6.06 12.32
C HIS A 12 5.83 5.43 11.67
N CYS A 13 5.66 4.29 10.98
CA CYS A 13 6.76 3.58 10.33
C CYS A 13 6.86 3.97 8.86
N ARG A 14 5.79 3.74 8.08
CA ARG A 14 5.68 4.01 6.63
C ARG A 14 6.82 3.48 5.77
N GLU A 15 7.60 2.53 6.29
CA GLU A 15 8.73 1.90 5.61
C GLU A 15 8.27 1.16 4.35
N ILE A 16 9.12 1.15 3.33
CA ILE A 16 8.89 0.38 2.11
C ILE A 16 9.49 -1.01 2.32
N LEU A 17 8.64 -2.02 2.31
CA LEU A 17 9.01 -3.42 2.54
C LEU A 17 9.03 -4.15 1.20
N LEU A 18 10.12 -4.86 0.93
CA LEU A 18 10.22 -5.78 -0.17
C LEU A 18 9.62 -7.14 0.26
N VAL A 19 8.41 -7.44 -0.19
CA VAL A 19 7.67 -8.65 0.19
C VAL A 19 7.61 -9.62 -1.00
N PRO A 20 8.01 -10.89 -0.84
CA PRO A 20 7.84 -11.90 -1.88
C PRO A 20 6.39 -12.08 -2.31
N GLU A 21 6.13 -12.22 -3.62
CA GLU A 21 4.76 -12.34 -4.15
C GLU A 21 4.00 -13.57 -3.63
N HIS A 22 4.71 -14.65 -3.27
CA HIS A 22 4.07 -15.87 -2.74
C HIS A 22 3.48 -15.69 -1.33
N LEU A 23 3.81 -14.60 -0.63
CA LEU A 23 3.24 -14.28 0.68
C LEU A 23 1.93 -13.49 0.57
N VAL A 24 1.44 -13.22 -0.64
CA VAL A 24 0.15 -12.58 -0.85
C VAL A 24 -0.97 -13.36 -0.13
N GLY A 25 -1.82 -12.63 0.59
CA GLY A 25 -2.87 -13.21 1.44
C GLY A 25 -2.37 -13.74 2.80
N SER A 26 -1.05 -13.81 3.02
CA SER A 26 -0.47 -14.25 4.29
C SER A 26 -0.30 -13.08 5.26
N VAL A 27 -0.25 -13.39 6.56
CA VAL A 27 0.12 -12.43 7.60
C VAL A 27 1.64 -12.34 7.67
N VAL A 28 2.18 -11.14 7.50
CA VAL A 28 3.62 -10.87 7.60
C VAL A 28 3.88 -9.79 8.63
N LYS A 29 5.13 -9.71 9.07
CA LYS A 29 5.62 -8.74 10.06
C LYS A 29 6.50 -7.70 9.39
N CYS A 30 6.27 -6.42 9.67
CA CYS A 30 7.17 -5.35 9.25
C CYS A 30 8.53 -5.50 9.93
N ALA A 31 9.61 -5.55 9.15
CA ALA A 31 10.97 -5.71 9.66
C ALA A 31 11.43 -4.54 10.55
N LYS A 32 10.87 -3.34 10.37
CA LYS A 32 11.26 -2.12 11.12
C LYS A 32 10.48 -1.91 12.41
N CYS A 33 9.15 -1.95 12.34
CA CYS A 33 8.28 -1.61 13.48
C CYS A 33 7.58 -2.82 14.11
N SER A 34 7.84 -4.03 13.61
CA SER A 34 7.20 -5.25 14.10
C SER A 34 5.68 -5.35 13.92
N GLN A 35 5.04 -4.37 13.26
CA GLN A 35 3.60 -4.40 12.97
C GLN A 35 3.26 -5.59 12.08
N GLN A 36 2.26 -6.39 12.49
CA GLN A 36 1.71 -7.45 11.67
C GLN A 36 0.63 -6.90 10.74
N PHE A 37 0.61 -7.36 9.50
CA PHE A 37 -0.40 -7.00 8.50
C PHE A 37 -0.56 -8.12 7.47
N VAL A 38 -1.73 -8.16 6.84
CA VAL A 38 -2.00 -9.09 5.73
C VAL A 38 -1.41 -8.49 4.45
N VAL A 39 -0.67 -9.28 3.69
CA VAL A 39 -0.13 -8.88 2.39
C VAL A 39 -1.29 -8.75 1.39
N PRO A 40 -1.61 -7.54 0.90
CA PRO A 40 -2.69 -7.38 -0.06
C PRO A 40 -2.34 -8.06 -1.39
N PHE A 41 -3.34 -8.68 -2.03
CA PHE A 41 -3.24 -9.03 -3.45
C PHE A 41 -3.04 -7.73 -4.22
N SER A 42 -1.89 -7.59 -4.87
CA SER A 42 -1.46 -6.34 -5.49
C SER A 42 -2.47 -5.82 -6.51
N ALA A 43 -3.36 -4.92 -6.10
CA ALA A 43 -3.94 -3.94 -7.01
C ALA A 43 -2.90 -2.82 -7.12
N GLN A 44 -2.02 -2.94 -8.12
CA GLN A 44 -1.21 -1.81 -8.57
C GLN A 44 -2.13 -0.57 -8.70
N LYS A 45 -1.65 0.58 -8.21
CA LYS A 45 -2.26 1.93 -8.26
C LYS A 45 -3.03 2.41 -7.01
N VAL A 46 -2.35 2.54 -5.87
CA VAL A 46 -2.75 3.53 -4.83
C VAL A 46 -2.00 4.86 -5.02
N TRP A 47 -1.66 5.24 -6.25
CA TRP A 47 -1.02 6.54 -6.55
C TRP A 47 -1.96 7.57 -7.21
N ARG A 48 -3.23 7.24 -7.51
CA ARG A 48 -4.13 8.16 -8.24
C ARG A 48 -5.39 8.65 -7.53
N LEU A 49 -5.64 8.32 -6.26
CA LEU A 49 -6.87 8.76 -5.59
C LEU A 49 -6.73 10.03 -4.72
N ARG A 50 -5.71 10.87 -4.96
CA ARG A 50 -5.52 12.13 -4.21
C ARG A 50 -5.36 13.41 -5.04
N ILE A 51 -5.55 13.39 -6.36
CA ILE A 51 -5.38 14.60 -7.20
C ILE A 51 -6.46 14.76 -8.28
N GLN A 52 -7.72 14.41 -8.01
CA GLN A 52 -8.81 14.94 -8.83
C GLN A 52 -9.70 15.81 -7.94
N PRO A 53 -9.54 17.15 -7.96
CA PRO A 53 -10.56 18.03 -7.43
C PRO A 53 -11.88 17.77 -8.18
N PRO A 54 -13.04 17.86 -7.50
CA PRO A 54 -14.32 17.67 -8.16
C PRO A 54 -14.47 18.66 -9.33
N PRO A 55 -15.09 18.27 -10.46
CA PRO A 55 -15.35 19.19 -11.55
C PRO A 55 -16.22 20.35 -11.03
N ARG A 56 -15.71 21.58 -11.14
CA ARG A 56 -16.48 22.79 -10.84
C ARG A 56 -17.62 22.87 -11.85
N ARG A 57 -18.87 22.64 -11.41
CA ARG A 57 -20.05 23.05 -12.19
C ARG A 57 -20.15 24.56 -12.11
N ASN A 58 -20.00 25.25 -13.24
CA ASN A 58 -20.42 26.63 -13.36
C ASN A 58 -21.94 26.63 -13.47
N ALA A 59 -22.61 27.37 -12.58
CA ALA A 59 -24.00 27.76 -12.73
C ALA A 59 -24.06 28.87 -13.78
N GLY A 60 -24.78 28.62 -14.87
CA GLY A 60 -25.20 29.62 -15.85
C GLY A 60 -26.70 29.77 -15.78
#